data_AF-A0A0C1IH18-F1
#
_entry.id   AF-A0A0C1IH18-F1
#
_cell.length_a   1.000
_cell.length_b   1.000
_cell.length_c   1.000
_cell.angle_alpha   90.00
_cell.angle_beta   90.00
_cell.angle_gamma   90.00
#
_symmetry.space_group_name_H-M   'P 1'
#
loop_
_entity.id
_entity.type
_entity.pdbx_description
1 polymer ?
#
loop_
_entity_poly.entity_id
_entity_poly.type
_entity_poly.pdbx_seq_one_letter_code
_entity_poly.pdbx_strand_id
1 'polypeptide(L)'
;MTTTTKNIGLVAANATGHPLELPVSNAVNGYRLKKVFIQGDLSESLAKTHYPMAEIVGDLRDLIHDESIDLVLVEAPKGADLGIVKEVLDAGKHVRIL
;
A
#
# COMPACT_ATOMS: atom_id res chain seq x y z
N MET A 1 -25.11 11.91 -1.46
CA MET A 1 -24.09 11.33 -2.37
C MET A 1 -23.49 10.13 -1.65
N THR A 2 -23.65 8.91 -2.18
CA THR A 2 -23.03 7.72 -1.60
C THR A 2 -21.54 7.78 -1.91
N THR A 3 -20.69 8.06 -0.92
CA THR A 3 -19.24 8.02 -1.05
C THR A 3 -18.81 6.56 -1.23
N THR A 4 -18.64 6.12 -2.48
CA THR A 4 -18.08 4.81 -2.80
C THR A 4 -16.66 4.75 -2.26
N THR A 5 -16.40 3.81 -1.35
CA THR A 5 -15.07 3.59 -0.80
C THR A 5 -14.21 2.86 -1.83
N LYS A 6 -13.04 3.41 -2.17
CA LYS A 6 -12.04 2.77 -3.02
C LYS A 6 -10.99 2.06 -2.18
N ASN A 7 -10.67 0.82 -2.53
CA ASN A 7 -9.58 0.12 -1.87
C ASN A 7 -8.25 0.54 -2.47
N ILE A 8 -7.25 0.68 -1.60
CA ILE A 8 -5.89 1.02 -1.97
C ILE A 8 -4.92 -0.03 -1.41
N GLY A 9 -3.81 -0.22 -2.11
CA GLY A 9 -2.66 -0.99 -1.64
C GLY A 9 -1.53 -0.05 -1.22
N LEU A 10 -0.66 -0.52 -0.32
CA LEU A 10 0.58 0.15 0.06
C LEU A 10 1.76 -0.80 -0.15
N VAL A 11 2.79 -0.32 -0.83
CA VAL A 11 4.13 -0.89 -0.83
C VAL A 11 4.93 -0.09 0.19
N ALA A 12 5.19 -0.70 1.36
CA ALA A 12 5.84 -0.07 2.49
C ALA A 12 7.31 -0.50 2.58
N ALA A 13 8.23 0.47 2.56
CA ALA A 13 9.66 0.22 2.47
C ALA A 13 10.48 0.68 3.69
N ASN A 14 9.86 1.34 4.66
CA ASN A 14 10.62 2.16 5.60
C ASN A 14 11.21 1.41 6.81
N ALA A 15 12.53 1.48 6.90
CA ALA A 15 13.37 1.08 8.03
C ALA A 15 13.40 2.11 9.18
N THR A 16 12.77 3.28 9.02
CA THR A 16 12.85 4.40 9.99
C THR A 16 11.86 4.31 11.15
N GLY A 17 10.98 3.30 11.16
CA GLY A 17 10.02 3.08 12.25
C GLY A 17 8.90 4.12 12.35
N HIS A 18 8.85 5.10 11.45
CA HIS A 18 7.72 6.01 11.32
C HIS A 18 6.74 5.42 10.30
N PRO A 19 5.53 5.05 10.73
CA PRO A 19 4.50 4.63 9.79
C PRO A 19 4.24 5.79 8.86
N LEU A 20 3.95 5.46 7.61
CA LEU A 20 3.22 6.39 6.80
C LEU A 20 1.91 6.72 7.54
N GLU A 21 1.83 7.93 8.10
CA GLU A 21 0.63 8.53 8.69
C GLU A 21 -0.36 8.87 7.58
N LEU A 22 -0.76 7.85 6.83
CA LEU A 22 -2.01 7.93 6.12
C LEU A 22 -3.10 7.99 7.19
N PRO A 23 -4.19 8.72 6.94
CA PRO A 23 -5.36 8.65 7.78
C PRO A 23 -6.07 7.30 7.54
N VAL A 24 -5.40 6.17 7.81
CA VAL A 24 -5.90 4.82 7.49
C VAL A 24 -6.85 4.27 8.55
N SER A 25 -7.11 5.03 9.61
CA SER A 25 -8.10 4.65 10.60
C SER A 25 -9.48 4.77 9.95
N ASN A 26 -10.00 3.65 9.45
CA ASN A 26 -11.24 3.57 8.69
C ASN A 26 -11.19 4.31 7.33
N ALA A 27 -12.24 4.17 6.53
CA ALA A 27 -12.28 4.80 5.21
C ALA A 27 -12.21 6.33 5.32
N VAL A 28 -11.02 6.92 5.19
CA VAL A 28 -10.86 8.38 5.25
C VAL A 28 -10.89 8.92 3.83
N ASN A 29 -11.70 9.96 3.63
CA ASN A 29 -11.92 10.60 2.33
C ASN A 29 -12.34 9.61 1.22
N GLY A 30 -13.00 8.51 1.59
CA GLY A 30 -13.44 7.48 0.65
C GLY A 30 -12.37 6.48 0.24
N TYR A 31 -11.24 6.37 0.94
CA TYR A 31 -10.21 5.37 0.68
C TYR A 31 -10.02 4.40 1.84
N ARG A 32 -9.87 3.11 1.54
CA ARG A 32 -9.58 2.05 2.52
C ARG A 32 -8.30 1.34 2.13
N LEU A 33 -7.32 1.31 3.03
CA LEU A 33 -6.14 0.45 2.84
C LEU A 33 -6.55 -1.00 3.02
N LYS A 34 -6.36 -1.79 1.96
CA LYS A 34 -6.74 -3.21 1.94
C LYS A 34 -5.54 -4.11 2.17
N LYS A 35 -4.44 -3.85 1.46
CA LYS A 35 -3.22 -4.68 1.49
C LYS A 35 -1.98 -3.83 1.69
N VAL A 36 -1.03 -4.38 2.45
CA VAL A 36 0.30 -3.83 2.63
C VAL A 36 1.32 -4.89 2.24
N PHE A 37 2.08 -4.63 1.18
CA PHE A 37 3.29 -5.38 0.89
C PHE A 37 4.43 -4.74 1.66
N ILE A 38 5.12 -5.55 2.46
CA ILE A 38 6.28 -5.12 3.26
C ILE A 38 7.56 -5.50 2.53
N GLN A 39 8.47 -4.54 2.36
CA GLN A 39 9.81 -4.76 1.82
C GLN A 39 10.88 -4.21 2.76
N GLY A 40 12.11 -4.71 2.64
CA GLY A 40 13.23 -4.30 3.48
C GLY A 40 13.12 -4.83 4.92
N ASP A 41 13.51 -3.99 5.89
CA ASP A 41 13.65 -4.38 7.31
C ASP A 41 12.34 -4.26 8.12
N LEU A 42 11.22 -3.93 7.48
CA LEU A 42 9.93 -3.80 8.16
C LEU A 42 9.40 -5.18 8.56
N SER A 43 9.38 -5.46 9.87
CA SER A 43 8.79 -6.71 10.38
C SER A 43 7.28 -6.76 10.21
N GLU A 44 6.75 -7.95 9.95
CA GLU A 44 5.30 -8.20 9.87
C GLU A 44 4.57 -7.77 11.17
N SER A 45 5.16 -7.99 12.34
CA SER A 45 4.60 -7.57 13.64
C SER A 45 4.46 -6.05 13.77
N LEU A 46 5.45 -5.31 13.27
CA LEU A 46 5.42 -3.85 13.29
C LEU A 46 4.41 -3.33 12.27
N ALA A 47 4.38 -3.93 11.08
CA ALA A 47 3.39 -3.61 10.05
C ALA A 47 1.95 -3.86 10.52
N LYS A 48 1.67 -4.96 11.23
CA LYS A 48 0.34 -5.23 11.83
C LYS A 48 -0.04 -4.21 12.90
N THR A 49 0.94 -3.69 13.63
CA THR A 49 0.72 -2.63 14.64
C THR A 49 0.33 -1.31 13.97
N HIS A 50 0.94 -0.99 12.83
CA HIS A 50 0.68 0.25 12.09
C HIS A 50 -0.55 0.17 11.18
N TYR A 51 -0.83 -1.01 10.63
CA TYR A 51 -1.90 -1.25 9.66
C TYR A 51 -2.83 -2.39 10.12
N PRO A 52 -3.48 -2.27 11.30
CA PRO A 52 -4.22 -3.37 11.91
C PRO A 52 -5.46 -3.83 11.11
N MET A 53 -5.93 -3.02 10.17
CA MET A 53 -7.08 -3.34 9.32
C MET A 53 -6.70 -3.80 7.91
N ALA A 54 -5.43 -3.72 7.54
CA ALA A 54 -4.94 -4.16 6.25
C ALA A 54 -4.39 -5.58 6.36
N GLU A 55 -4.58 -6.34 5.29
CA GLU A 55 -3.92 -7.61 5.10
C GLU A 55 -2.43 -7.35 4.79
N ILE A 56 -1.54 -7.90 5.60
CA ILE A 56 -0.11 -7.86 5.32
C ILE A 56 0.22 -9.02 4.38
N VAL A 57 0.77 -8.72 3.21
CA VAL A 57 1.10 -9.71 2.18
C VAL A 57 2.62 -9.84 2.03
N GLY A 58 3.08 -11.07 1.80
CA GLY A 58 4.50 -11.39 1.60
C GLY A 58 4.94 -11.37 0.14
N ASP A 59 4.00 -11.37 -0.81
CA ASP A 59 4.28 -11.25 -2.25
C ASP A 59 3.62 -9.98 -2.79
N LEU A 60 4.39 -9.17 -3.54
CA LEU A 60 3.91 -7.97 -4.20
C LEU A 60 2.75 -8.28 -5.17
N ARG A 61 2.75 -9.46 -5.79
CA ARG A 61 1.71 -9.92 -6.73
C ARG A 61 0.34 -10.04 -6.06
N ASP A 62 0.28 -10.39 -4.77
CA ASP A 62 -0.98 -10.47 -4.03
C ASP A 62 -1.66 -9.11 -3.90
N LEU A 63 -0.89 -8.02 -3.99
CA LEU A 63 -1.37 -6.64 -4.02
C LEU A 63 -1.63 -6.18 -5.47
N ILE A 64 -0.70 -6.44 -6.39
CA ILE A 64 -0.78 -6.00 -7.79
C ILE A 64 -1.87 -6.73 -8.60
N HIS A 65 -2.26 -7.96 -8.23
CA HIS A 65 -3.31 -8.69 -8.96
C HIS A 65 -4.65 -8.74 -8.22
N ASP A 66 -4.77 -8.07 -7.08
CA ASP A 66 -6.06 -7.93 -6.41
C ASP A 66 -6.96 -6.97 -7.19
N GLU A 67 -7.92 -7.50 -7.93
CA GLU A 67 -8.85 -6.72 -8.78
C GLU A 67 -9.67 -5.67 -8.02
N SER A 68 -9.79 -5.80 -6.69
CA SER A 68 -10.54 -4.84 -5.90
C SER A 68 -9.73 -3.60 -5.49
N ILE A 69 -8.42 -3.58 -5.76
CA ILE A 69 -7.52 -2.45 -5.47
C ILE A 69 -7.35 -1.59 -6.72
N ASP A 70 -7.73 -0.32 -6.64
CA ASP A 70 -7.65 0.61 -7.78
C ASP A 70 -6.37 1.45 -7.80
N LEU A 71 -5.79 1.70 -6.62
CA LEU A 71 -4.67 2.60 -6.41
C LEU A 71 -3.63 1.94 -5.51
N VAL A 72 -2.36 2.03 -5.90
CA VAL A 72 -1.22 1.59 -5.10
C VAL A 72 -0.38 2.79 -4.70
N LEU A 73 -0.15 2.92 -3.40
CA LEU A 73 0.79 3.87 -2.82
C LEU A 73 2.16 3.18 -2.74
N VAL A 74 3.20 3.83 -3.24
CA VAL A 74 4.57 3.30 -3.22
C VAL A 74 5.42 4.24 -2.38
N GLU A 75 5.78 3.78 -1.18
CA GLU A 75 6.71 4.46 -0.31
C GLU A 75 8.13 4.10 -0.74
N ALA A 76 8.81 5.01 -1.44
CA ALA A 76 10.11 4.73 -2.05
C ALA A 76 11.19 5.69 -1.51
N PRO A 77 12.13 5.24 -0.68
CA PRO A 77 13.28 6.05 -0.33
C PRO A 77 14.18 6.23 -1.57
N LYS A 78 14.09 7.41 -2.20
CA LYS A 78 14.95 7.90 -3.31
C LYS A 78 15.26 6.87 -4.42
N GLY A 79 14.42 6.88 -5.46
CA GLY A 79 14.79 6.38 -6.80
C GLY A 79 14.72 4.87 -7.03
N ALA A 80 14.39 4.06 -6.01
CA ALA A 80 14.53 2.61 -6.09
C ALA A 80 13.35 1.86 -6.74
N ASP A 81 12.13 2.41 -6.81
CA ASP A 81 10.96 1.58 -7.10
C ASP A 81 10.30 1.81 -8.47
N LEU A 82 11.04 2.29 -9.47
CA LEU A 82 10.51 2.43 -10.84
C LEU A 82 10.05 1.08 -11.44
N GLY A 83 10.67 -0.03 -11.03
CA GLY A 83 10.25 -1.39 -11.42
C GLY A 83 8.87 -1.74 -10.87
N ILE A 84 8.66 -1.55 -9.56
CA ILE A 84 7.36 -1.77 -8.90
C ILE A 84 6.29 -0.85 -9.50
N VAL A 85 6.62 0.43 -9.70
CA VAL A 85 5.73 1.40 -10.34
C VAL A 85 5.32 0.93 -11.74
N LYS A 86 6.28 0.42 -12.53
CA LYS A 86 5.97 -0.16 -13.84
C LYS A 86 5.05 -1.38 -13.72
N GLU A 87 5.33 -2.31 -12.82
CA GLU A 87 4.49 -3.51 -12.62
C GLU A 87 3.06 -3.15 -12.21
N VAL A 88 2.88 -2.17 -11.32
CA VAL A 88 1.56 -1.66 -10.91
C VAL A 88 0.80 -1.06 -12.11
N LEU A 89 1.48 -0.24 -12.91
CA LEU A 89 0.88 0.40 -14.08
C LEU A 89 0.53 -0.62 -15.18
N ASP A 90 1.41 -1.59 -15.42
CA ASP A 90 1.17 -2.68 -16.38
C ASP A 90 -0.03 -3.56 -15.96
N ALA A 91 -0.30 -3.68 -14.66
CA ALA A 91 -1.48 -4.35 -14.12
C ALA A 91 -2.77 -3.50 -14.18
N GLY A 92 -2.71 -2.30 -14.76
CA GLY A 92 -3.87 -1.42 -14.95
C GLY A 92 -4.30 -0.64 -13.71
N LYS A 93 -3.44 -0.54 -12.69
CA LYS A 93 -3.75 0.19 -11.45
C LYS A 93 -3.20 1.61 -11.49
N HIS A 94 -3.83 2.51 -10.76
CA HIS A 94 -3.25 3.82 -10.48
C HIS A 94 -2.08 3.69 -9.49
N VAL A 95 -1.11 4.60 -9.59
CA VAL A 95 0.05 4.61 -8.70
C VAL A 95 0.29 6.02 -8.16
N ARG A 96 0.71 6.11 -6.90
CA ARG A 96 1.18 7.35 -6.27
C ARG A 96 2.44 7.06 -5.49
N ILE A 97 3.52 7.73 -5.85
CA ILE A 97 4.79 7.71 -5.10
C ILE A 97 4.69 8.72 -3.95
N LEU A 98 5.16 8.33 -2.77
CA LEU A 98 5.13 9.11 -1.53
C LEU A 98 6.52 9.57 -1.10
#